data_AF-A0A437QDW5-F1
#
_entry.id   AF-A0A437QDW5-F1
#
_cell.length_a   1.000
_cell.length_b   1.000
_cell.length_c   1.000
_cell.angle_alpha   90.00
_cell.angle_beta   90.00
_cell.angle_gamma   90.00
#
_symmetry.space_group_name_H-M   'P 1'
#
loop_
_entity.id
_entity.type
_entity.pdbx_description
1 polymer ?
#
loop_
_entity_poly.entity_id
_entity_poly.type
_entity_poly.pdbx_seq_one_letter_code
_entity_poly.pdbx_strand_id
1 'polypeptide(L)'
;MPHQLNGFNIIFGLISRKPAELIDNLRLEAEHRKTIRQTELEQSRSELFAIKEQELIERAKRDEEVGRIEDADAKEKLTAQLESLRRERDQLSDQLKNQTIIGGTTEDSISSEAIEILKAAPESTSGTILKPRSIGNRSIQVGKKSLGSEDSRDFAQYEDALEELISHGLVKSLGGKGEMFKLTSKGWQTADTFH
;
A
#
# COMPACT_ATOMS: atom_id res chain seq x y z
N MET A 1 12.42 25.25 -62.35
CA MET A 1 12.97 25.37 -60.97
C MET A 1 11.99 24.72 -60.00
N PRO A 2 12.22 23.48 -59.52
CA PRO A 2 11.45 23.00 -58.38
C PRO A 2 12.31 22.17 -57.41
N HIS A 3 12.68 22.68 -56.24
CA HIS A 3 13.20 21.82 -55.16
C HIS A 3 13.12 22.54 -53.82
N GLN A 4 11.94 22.59 -53.18
CA GLN A 4 11.85 22.76 -51.72
C GLN A 4 10.49 22.22 -51.25
N LEU A 5 10.36 20.92 -50.98
CA LEU A 5 9.19 20.38 -50.25
C LEU A 5 9.36 18.96 -49.67
N ASN A 6 10.59 18.42 -49.55
CA ASN A 6 10.80 17.06 -49.02
C ASN A 6 11.40 17.01 -47.60
N GLY A 7 11.91 18.13 -47.06
CA GLY A 7 12.55 18.12 -45.73
C GLY A 7 11.55 18.08 -44.56
N PHE A 8 10.41 18.75 -44.68
CA PHE A 8 9.45 18.91 -43.58
C PHE A 8 8.74 17.60 -43.20
N ASN A 9 8.41 16.76 -44.19
CA ASN A 9 7.78 15.45 -43.96
C ASN A 9 8.71 14.45 -43.26
N ILE A 10 10.02 14.49 -43.53
CA ILE A 10 10.99 13.58 -42.91
C ILE A 10 11.23 13.97 -41.44
N ILE A 11 11.29 15.27 -41.16
CA ILE A 11 11.49 15.79 -39.80
C ILE A 11 10.27 15.49 -38.92
N PHE A 12 9.05 15.63 -39.45
CA PHE A 12 7.83 15.27 -38.71
C PHE A 12 7.75 13.78 -38.37
N GLY A 13 8.16 12.89 -39.28
CA GLY A 13 8.19 11.45 -39.03
C GLY A 13 9.21 11.01 -37.98
N LEU A 14 10.36 11.70 -37.87
CA LEU A 14 11.37 11.42 -36.84
C LEU A 14 10.98 11.96 -35.46
N ILE A 15 10.28 13.10 -35.42
CA ILE A 15 9.82 13.72 -34.17
C ILE A 15 8.63 12.95 -33.58
N SER A 16 7.77 12.35 -34.40
CA SER A 16 6.58 11.61 -33.93
C SER A 16 6.87 10.18 -33.44
N ARG A 17 7.96 9.54 -33.89
CA ARG A 17 8.31 8.16 -33.51
C ARG A 17 8.83 8.03 -32.07
N LYS A 18 9.71 8.95 -31.66
CA LYS A 18 10.28 8.95 -30.31
C LYS A 18 9.24 8.99 -29.16
N PRO A 19 8.20 9.85 -29.19
CA PRO A 19 7.20 9.85 -28.13
C PRO A 19 6.33 8.57 -28.14
N ALA A 20 6.04 7.99 -29.31
CA ALA A 20 5.31 6.72 -29.39
C ALA A 20 6.11 5.57 -28.76
N GLU A 21 7.40 5.45 -29.08
CA GLU A 21 8.29 4.45 -28.48
C GLU A 21 8.42 4.62 -26.95
N LEU A 22 8.44 5.85 -26.46
CA LEU A 22 8.46 6.12 -25.01
C LEU A 22 7.17 5.67 -24.31
N ILE A 23 6.01 5.91 -24.93
CA ILE A 23 4.71 5.48 -24.39
C ILE A 23 4.63 3.95 -24.35
N ASP A 24 5.07 3.29 -25.42
CA ASP A 24 5.07 1.83 -25.49
C ASP A 24 6.00 1.22 -24.43
N ASN A 25 7.20 1.76 -24.24
CA ASN A 25 8.11 1.31 -23.18
C ASN A 25 7.54 1.54 -21.77
N LEU A 26 6.94 2.71 -21.51
CA LEU A 26 6.28 3.00 -20.22
C LEU A 26 5.15 2.01 -19.93
N ARG A 27 4.38 1.65 -20.96
CA ARG A 27 3.31 0.66 -20.85
C ARG A 27 3.86 -0.74 -20.58
N LEU A 28 4.88 -1.16 -21.33
CA LEU A 28 5.56 -2.44 -21.13
C LEU A 28 6.12 -2.56 -19.71
N GLU A 29 6.75 -1.51 -19.19
CA GLU A 29 7.22 -1.49 -17.81
C GLU A 29 6.09 -1.59 -16.79
N ALA A 30 4.96 -0.91 -17.02
CA ALA A 30 3.81 -0.97 -16.13
C ALA A 30 3.19 -2.38 -16.11
N GLU A 31 3.05 -3.01 -17.27
CA GLU A 31 2.59 -4.40 -17.41
C GLU A 31 3.57 -5.36 -16.72
N HIS A 32 4.88 -5.21 -16.94
CA HIS A 32 5.91 -6.02 -16.29
C HIS A 32 5.88 -5.90 -14.76
N ARG A 33 5.79 -4.67 -14.22
CA ARG A 33 5.66 -4.45 -12.77
C ARG A 33 4.38 -5.08 -12.19
N LYS A 34 3.27 -5.00 -12.93
CA LYS A 34 2.01 -5.63 -12.53
C LYS A 34 2.16 -7.15 -12.47
N THR A 35 2.78 -7.75 -13.48
CA THR A 35 3.03 -9.20 -13.51
C THR A 35 3.93 -9.64 -12.35
N ILE A 36 5.03 -8.93 -12.08
CA ILE A 36 5.90 -9.23 -10.93
C ILE A 36 5.10 -9.22 -9.63
N ARG A 37 4.37 -8.13 -9.36
CA ARG A 37 3.54 -8.00 -8.14
C ARG A 37 2.53 -9.13 -8.02
N GLN A 38 1.89 -9.49 -9.13
CA GLN A 38 0.92 -10.58 -9.14
C GLN A 38 1.58 -11.93 -8.84
N THR A 39 2.76 -12.18 -9.41
CA THR A 39 3.54 -13.39 -9.14
C THR A 39 4.03 -13.43 -7.69
N GLU A 40 4.53 -12.33 -7.14
CA GLU A 40 4.93 -12.23 -5.72
C GLU A 40 3.74 -12.54 -4.79
N LEU A 41 2.56 -11.97 -5.08
CA LEU A 41 1.34 -12.25 -4.32
C LEU A 41 0.91 -13.72 -4.42
N GLU A 42 1.03 -14.31 -5.61
CA GLU A 42 0.72 -15.71 -5.83
C GLU A 42 1.70 -16.64 -5.11
N GLN A 43 2.99 -16.31 -5.10
CA GLN A 43 4.03 -17.02 -4.34
C GLN A 43 3.74 -16.97 -2.85
N SER A 44 3.48 -15.79 -2.29
CA SER A 44 3.15 -15.65 -0.86
C SER A 44 1.88 -16.42 -0.49
N ARG A 45 0.85 -16.40 -1.36
CA ARG A 45 -0.34 -17.23 -1.17
C ARG A 45 -0.01 -18.72 -1.17
N SER A 46 0.77 -19.18 -2.13
CA SER A 46 1.18 -20.59 -2.23
C SER A 46 1.94 -21.04 -0.98
N GLU A 47 2.86 -20.24 -0.45
CA GLU A 47 3.59 -20.53 0.79
C GLU A 47 2.63 -20.63 1.98
N LEU A 48 1.70 -19.67 2.11
CA LEU A 48 0.70 -19.69 3.17
C LEU A 48 -0.21 -20.93 3.08
N PHE A 49 -0.63 -21.33 1.88
CA PHE A 49 -1.43 -22.54 1.68
C PHE A 49 -0.64 -23.80 2.02
N ALA A 50 0.64 -23.88 1.64
CA ALA A 50 1.51 -25.02 1.98
C ALA A 50 1.67 -25.17 3.51
N ILE A 51 1.83 -24.06 4.23
CA ILE A 51 1.90 -24.07 5.70
C ILE A 51 0.57 -24.59 6.29
N LYS A 52 -0.57 -24.11 5.79
CA LYS A 52 -1.89 -24.58 6.26
C LYS A 52 -2.12 -26.06 5.98
N GLU A 53 -1.75 -26.52 4.80
CA GLU A 53 -1.85 -27.93 4.42
C GLU A 53 -1.02 -28.80 5.37
N GLN A 54 0.23 -28.41 5.62
CA GLN A 54 1.11 -29.11 6.55
C GLN A 54 0.51 -29.18 7.97
N GLU A 55 -0.07 -28.07 8.44
CA GLU A 55 -0.71 -28.02 9.75
C GLU A 55 -1.90 -29.00 9.85
N LEU A 56 -2.72 -29.09 8.79
CA LEU A 56 -3.84 -30.04 8.73
C LEU A 56 -3.36 -31.49 8.80
N ILE A 57 -2.28 -31.81 8.08
CA ILE A 57 -1.67 -33.15 8.11
C ILE A 57 -1.17 -33.47 9.53
N GLU A 58 -0.50 -32.53 10.19
CA GLU A 58 0.01 -32.71 11.55
C GLU A 58 -1.11 -32.85 12.60
N ARG A 59 -2.24 -32.17 12.42
CA ARG A 59 -3.44 -32.38 13.25
C ARG A 59 -3.97 -33.80 13.08
N ALA A 60 -4.11 -34.27 11.84
CA ALA A 60 -4.61 -35.61 11.56
C ALA A 60 -3.72 -36.71 12.14
N LYS A 61 -2.39 -36.57 12.03
CA LYS A 61 -1.42 -37.51 12.63
C LYS A 61 -1.55 -37.59 14.15
N ARG A 62 -1.67 -36.44 14.82
CA ARG A 62 -1.87 -36.41 16.29
C ARG A 62 -3.18 -37.04 16.71
N ASP A 63 -4.26 -36.80 15.96
CA ASP A 63 -5.55 -37.42 16.24
C ASP A 63 -5.50 -38.95 16.09
N GLU A 64 -4.73 -39.45 15.12
CA GLU A 64 -4.44 -40.87 14.98
C GLU A 64 -3.66 -41.43 16.19
N GLU A 65 -2.63 -40.72 16.65
CA GLU A 65 -1.83 -41.11 17.83
C GLU A 65 -2.67 -41.15 19.11
N VAL A 66 -3.51 -40.14 19.35
CA VAL A 66 -4.45 -40.12 20.48
C VAL A 66 -5.47 -41.25 20.36
N GLY A 67 -5.88 -41.57 19.13
CA GLY A 67 -6.73 -42.72 18.83
C GLY A 67 -6.16 -44.06 19.32
N ARG A 68 -4.83 -44.22 19.26
CA ARG A 68 -4.10 -45.45 19.64
C ARG A 68 -3.87 -45.62 21.14
N ILE A 69 -4.22 -44.64 21.98
CA ILE A 69 -4.10 -44.75 23.44
C ILE A 69 -5.07 -45.82 23.96
N GLU A 70 -4.55 -46.81 24.70
CA GLU A 70 -5.33 -47.93 25.25
C GLU A 70 -6.18 -47.54 26.45
N ASP A 71 -5.65 -46.67 27.32
CA ASP A 71 -6.35 -46.18 28.51
C ASP A 71 -7.48 -45.21 28.13
N ALA A 72 -8.71 -45.65 28.30
CA ALA A 72 -9.92 -44.90 27.95
C ALA A 72 -10.06 -43.60 28.75
N ASP A 73 -9.75 -43.62 30.04
CA ASP A 73 -9.89 -42.45 30.92
C ASP A 73 -8.83 -41.40 30.60
N ALA A 74 -7.59 -41.85 30.32
CA ALA A 74 -6.52 -40.95 29.90
C ALA A 74 -6.79 -40.35 28.50
N LYS A 75 -7.29 -41.16 27.57
CA LYS A 75 -7.66 -40.74 26.22
C LYS A 75 -8.75 -39.68 26.25
N GLU A 76 -9.82 -39.90 27.01
CA GLU A 76 -10.93 -38.94 27.13
C GLU A 76 -10.43 -37.59 27.67
N LYS A 77 -9.66 -37.60 28.75
CA LYS A 77 -9.07 -36.38 29.33
C LYS A 77 -8.17 -35.62 28.35
N LEU A 78 -7.32 -36.34 27.60
CA LEU A 78 -6.43 -35.74 26.61
C LEU A 78 -7.20 -35.15 25.43
N THR A 79 -8.24 -35.84 24.93
CA THR A 79 -9.08 -35.31 23.84
C THR A 79 -9.79 -34.02 24.24
N ALA A 80 -10.33 -33.96 25.47
CA ALA A 80 -10.98 -32.76 25.99
C ALA A 80 -10.02 -31.57 26.10
N GLN A 81 -8.80 -31.79 26.61
CA GLN A 81 -7.77 -30.74 26.70
C GLN A 81 -7.30 -30.25 25.33
N LEU A 82 -7.15 -31.16 24.36
CA LEU A 82 -6.79 -30.78 22.98
C LEU A 82 -7.88 -29.94 22.32
N GLU A 83 -9.16 -30.27 22.54
CA GLU A 83 -10.28 -29.47 22.03
C GLU A 83 -10.32 -28.08 22.62
N SER A 84 -10.12 -27.92 23.93
CA SER A 84 -10.11 -26.59 24.55
C SER A 84 -8.98 -25.73 24.00
N LEU A 85 -7.77 -26.29 23.87
CA LEU A 85 -6.62 -25.59 23.30
C LEU A 85 -6.84 -25.21 21.83
N ARG A 86 -7.51 -26.07 21.03
CA ARG A 86 -7.87 -25.75 19.63
C ARG A 86 -8.80 -24.55 19.56
N ARG A 87 -9.85 -24.52 20.40
CA ARG A 87 -10.82 -23.42 20.43
C ARG A 87 -10.17 -22.11 20.85
N GLU A 88 -9.34 -22.12 21.88
CA GLU A 88 -8.61 -20.93 22.34
C GLU A 88 -7.69 -20.38 21.25
N ARG A 89 -6.90 -21.25 20.61
CA ARG A 89 -6.03 -20.85 19.50
C ARG A 89 -6.82 -20.29 18.33
N ASP A 90 -7.92 -20.91 17.93
CA ASP A 90 -8.74 -20.45 16.81
C ASP A 90 -9.37 -19.08 17.12
N GLN A 91 -9.86 -18.89 18.35
CA GLN A 91 -10.32 -17.58 18.83
C GLN A 91 -9.22 -16.52 18.84
N LEU A 92 -8.02 -16.86 19.32
CA LEU A 92 -6.88 -15.94 19.32
C LEU A 92 -6.46 -15.59 17.88
N SER A 93 -6.47 -16.56 16.97
CA SER A 93 -6.17 -16.35 15.56
C SER A 93 -7.21 -15.44 14.89
N ASP A 94 -8.49 -15.64 15.18
CA ASP A 94 -9.56 -14.77 14.65
C ASP A 94 -9.48 -13.37 15.25
N GLN A 95 -9.18 -13.25 16.56
CA GLN A 95 -8.91 -11.97 17.20
C GLN A 95 -7.70 -11.27 16.61
N LEU A 96 -6.61 -11.98 16.34
CA LEU A 96 -5.42 -11.40 15.70
C LEU A 96 -5.71 -11.03 14.25
N LYS A 97 -6.46 -11.84 13.51
CA LYS A 97 -6.89 -11.51 12.14
C LYS A 97 -7.74 -10.25 12.16
N ASN A 98 -8.68 -10.15 13.09
CA ASN A 98 -9.53 -8.98 13.27
C ASN A 98 -8.75 -7.78 13.84
N GLN A 99 -7.73 -7.98 14.68
CA GLN A 99 -6.79 -6.94 15.10
C GLN A 99 -5.77 -6.58 14.03
N THR A 100 -5.52 -7.43 13.04
CA THR A 100 -4.81 -7.08 11.82
C THR A 100 -5.75 -6.40 10.82
N ILE A 101 -7.07 -6.46 11.05
CA ILE A 101 -8.08 -5.62 10.36
C ILE A 101 -8.30 -4.31 11.13
N ILE A 102 -8.13 -4.29 12.46
CA ILE A 102 -8.32 -3.12 13.35
C ILE A 102 -7.00 -2.37 13.64
N GLY A 103 -5.87 -3.02 13.42
CA GLY A 103 -4.49 -2.55 13.62
C GLY A 103 -3.56 -2.92 12.46
N GLY A 104 -4.09 -3.58 11.43
CA GLY A 104 -3.63 -3.30 10.08
C GLY A 104 -4.39 -2.09 9.61
N THR A 105 -3.64 -1.12 9.11
CA THR A 105 -4.11 -0.07 8.22
C THR A 105 -5.33 -0.56 7.45
N THR A 106 -6.48 0.05 7.71
CA THR A 106 -7.60 0.03 6.80
C THR A 106 -7.05 0.33 5.41
N GLU A 107 -6.90 -0.70 4.58
CA GLU A 107 -6.41 -0.53 3.21
C GLU A 107 -7.35 0.35 2.35
N ASP A 108 -8.44 0.86 2.93
CA ASP A 108 -9.36 1.82 2.33
C ASP A 108 -9.73 3.05 3.20
N SER A 109 -9.20 3.23 4.43
CA SER A 109 -9.53 4.42 5.23
C SER A 109 -8.29 5.24 5.58
N ILE A 110 -7.91 6.08 4.62
CA ILE A 110 -6.94 7.15 4.82
C ILE A 110 -7.38 8.02 6.01
N SER A 111 -6.47 8.46 6.88
CA SER A 111 -6.82 9.35 8.01
C SER A 111 -7.53 10.63 7.55
N SER A 112 -8.32 11.25 8.44
CA SER A 112 -9.03 12.51 8.15
C SER A 112 -8.08 13.59 7.65
N GLU A 113 -6.93 13.73 8.31
CA GLU A 113 -5.86 14.66 8.02
C GLU A 113 -5.20 14.35 6.67
N ALA A 114 -5.01 13.08 6.34
CA ALA A 114 -4.49 12.66 5.04
C ALA A 114 -5.50 12.89 3.90
N ILE A 115 -6.80 12.74 4.16
CA ILE A 115 -7.88 13.14 3.23
C ILE A 115 -7.85 14.65 3.00
N GLU A 116 -7.64 15.45 4.04
CA GLU A 116 -7.51 16.91 3.91
C GLU A 116 -6.31 17.31 3.05
N ILE A 117 -5.15 16.67 3.25
CA ILE A 117 -3.98 16.86 2.39
C ILE A 117 -4.30 16.47 0.94
N LEU A 118 -4.96 15.32 0.71
CA LEU A 118 -5.32 14.86 -0.64
C LEU A 118 -6.34 15.76 -1.33
N LYS A 119 -7.30 16.34 -0.61
CA LYS A 119 -8.27 17.29 -1.16
C LYS A 119 -7.63 18.63 -1.53
N ALA A 120 -6.67 19.08 -0.73
CA ALA A 120 -6.02 20.37 -0.93
C ALA A 120 -4.93 20.35 -2.01
N ALA A 121 -4.27 19.20 -2.23
CA ALA A 121 -3.14 19.11 -3.15
C ALA A 121 -3.50 19.39 -4.64
N PRO A 122 -4.63 18.90 -5.19
CA PRO A 122 -5.09 19.20 -6.55
C PRO A 122 -5.35 20.68 -6.84
N GLU A 123 -5.66 21.50 -5.82
CA GLU A 123 -5.85 22.95 -5.99
C GLU A 123 -4.57 23.66 -6.46
N SER A 124 -3.41 23.04 -6.21
CA SER A 124 -2.13 23.45 -6.79
C SER A 124 -1.99 22.81 -8.16
N THR A 125 -1.76 23.61 -9.21
CA THR A 125 -1.53 23.13 -10.59
C THR A 125 -0.47 22.02 -10.71
N SER A 126 0.39 21.85 -9.70
CA SER A 126 1.45 20.84 -9.66
C SER A 126 1.22 19.67 -8.68
N GLY A 127 0.18 19.70 -7.84
CA GLY A 127 -0.03 18.68 -6.79
C GLY A 127 1.11 18.61 -5.77
N THR A 128 1.75 19.75 -5.50
CA THR A 128 2.95 19.85 -4.65
C THR A 128 2.57 20.08 -3.20
N ILE A 129 3.22 19.34 -2.30
CA ILE A 129 3.13 19.45 -0.85
C ILE A 129 4.53 19.85 -0.34
N LEU A 130 4.60 20.85 0.55
CA LEU A 130 5.85 21.32 1.14
C LEU A 130 5.81 21.16 2.66
N LYS A 131 6.90 20.63 3.22
CA LYS A 131 7.16 20.55 4.66
C LYS A 131 8.40 21.38 4.97
N PRO A 132 8.28 22.70 5.20
CA PRO A 132 9.43 23.56 5.45
C PRO A 132 10.08 23.16 6.79
N ARG A 133 11.39 22.93 6.76
CA ARG A 133 12.16 22.63 7.98
C ARG A 133 12.56 23.93 8.70
N SER A 134 11.57 24.71 9.12
CA SER A 134 11.79 25.95 9.87
C SER A 134 11.66 25.71 11.37
N ILE A 135 12.54 26.35 12.15
CA ILE A 135 12.65 26.14 13.61
C ILE A 135 11.50 26.82 14.38
N GLY A 136 10.82 27.81 13.77
CA GLY A 136 9.79 28.62 14.44
C GLY A 136 8.34 28.38 13.98
N ASN A 137 8.10 28.20 12.69
CA ASN A 137 6.77 27.93 12.13
C ASN A 137 6.79 26.56 11.44
N ARG A 138 6.26 25.54 12.11
CA ARG A 138 6.09 24.20 11.56
C ARG A 138 4.67 24.11 11.01
N SER A 139 4.56 23.91 9.70
CA SER A 139 3.30 23.64 9.04
C SER A 139 3.54 22.87 7.74
N ILE A 140 2.52 22.17 7.26
CA ILE A 140 2.53 21.50 5.97
C ILE A 140 1.77 22.37 4.99
N GLN A 141 2.46 22.87 3.97
CA GLN A 141 1.86 23.70 2.95
C GLN A 141 1.37 22.83 1.79
N VAL A 142 0.07 22.88 1.54
CA VAL A 142 -0.61 22.11 0.50
C VAL A 142 -1.39 23.08 -0.38
N GLY A 143 -0.90 23.35 -1.59
CA GLY A 143 -1.46 24.37 -2.47
C GLY A 143 -1.53 25.74 -1.82
N LYS A 144 -2.75 26.24 -1.57
CA LYS A 144 -2.99 27.55 -0.92
C LYS A 144 -3.22 27.44 0.59
N LYS A 145 -3.28 26.22 1.14
CA LYS A 145 -3.55 25.96 2.56
C LYS A 145 -2.25 25.66 3.31
N SER A 146 -2.23 26.06 4.57
CA SER A 146 -1.21 25.69 5.55
C SER A 146 -1.92 24.88 6.63
N LEU A 147 -1.54 23.60 6.77
CA LEU A 147 -2.10 22.65 7.72
C LEU A 147 -1.10 22.41 8.85
N GLY A 148 -1.56 22.04 10.04
CA GLY A 148 -0.65 21.74 11.15
C GLY A 148 0.00 22.98 11.77
N SER A 149 -0.59 24.18 11.65
CA SER A 149 0.00 25.44 12.13
C SER A 149 -0.52 25.93 13.47
N GLU A 150 -1.52 25.25 14.06
CA GLU A 150 -2.12 25.69 15.32
C GLU A 150 -1.22 25.36 16.52
N ASP A 151 -0.82 24.09 16.63
CA ASP A 151 -0.05 23.58 17.76
C ASP A 151 0.91 22.45 17.36
N SER A 152 1.87 22.12 18.23
CA SER A 152 2.81 21.01 17.98
C SER A 152 2.14 19.65 17.81
N ARG A 153 0.98 19.44 18.45
CA ARG A 153 0.19 18.21 18.33
C ARG A 153 -0.50 18.12 16.97
N ASP A 154 -1.07 19.23 16.52
CA ASP A 154 -1.70 19.38 15.21
C ASP A 154 -0.67 19.11 14.09
N PHE A 155 0.51 19.74 14.19
CA PHE A 155 1.61 19.46 13.26
C PHE A 155 2.00 17.97 13.21
N ALA A 156 2.10 17.31 14.36
CA ALA A 156 2.47 15.89 14.43
C ALA A 156 1.42 14.99 13.77
N GLN A 157 0.13 15.32 13.88
CA GLN A 157 -0.96 14.58 13.22
C GLN A 157 -0.86 14.71 11.70
N TYR A 158 -0.62 15.91 11.19
CA TYR A 158 -0.43 16.12 9.75
C TYR A 158 0.89 15.53 9.23
N GLU A 159 1.93 15.46 10.06
CA GLU A 159 3.17 14.78 9.71
C GLU A 159 2.97 13.27 9.58
N ASP A 160 2.27 12.65 10.52
CA ASP A 160 1.90 11.23 10.48
C ASP A 160 1.01 10.92 9.26
N ALA A 161 0.01 11.77 9.01
CA ALA A 161 -0.83 11.68 7.82
C ALA A 161 -0.05 11.80 6.49
N LEU A 162 0.98 12.66 6.43
CA LEU A 162 1.84 12.74 5.25
C LEU A 162 2.69 11.47 5.06
N GLU A 163 3.19 10.89 6.15
CA GLU A 163 3.91 9.61 6.12
C GLU A 163 2.99 8.45 5.69
N GLU A 164 1.74 8.45 6.13
CA GLU A 164 0.69 7.54 5.67
C GLU A 164 0.47 7.64 4.15
N LEU A 165 0.35 8.85 3.61
CA LEU A 165 0.20 9.05 2.16
C LEU A 165 1.42 8.56 1.36
N ILE A 166 2.62 8.64 1.94
CA ILE A 166 3.85 8.13 1.33
C ILE A 166 3.86 6.60 1.37
N SER A 167 3.50 5.99 2.51
CA SER A 167 3.47 4.53 2.68
C SER A 167 2.44 3.90 1.73
N HIS A 168 1.29 4.55 1.52
CA HIS A 168 0.24 4.11 0.60
C HIS A 168 0.57 4.39 -0.88
N GLY A 169 1.70 5.05 -1.17
CA GLY A 169 2.16 5.40 -2.51
C GLY A 169 1.29 6.46 -3.20
N LEU A 170 0.51 7.23 -2.45
CA LEU A 170 -0.33 8.33 -2.94
C LEU A 170 0.49 9.60 -3.14
N VAL A 171 1.55 9.75 -2.35
CA VAL A 171 2.50 10.87 -2.39
C VAL A 171 3.92 10.31 -2.52
N LYS A 172 4.79 11.03 -3.25
CA LYS A 172 6.23 10.73 -3.33
C LYS A 172 7.05 11.94 -2.94
N SER A 173 8.18 11.72 -2.26
CA SER A 173 9.14 12.78 -1.98
C SER A 173 9.89 13.21 -3.24
N LEU A 174 10.07 14.51 -3.40
CA LEU A 174 10.88 15.13 -4.46
C LEU A 174 12.15 15.71 -3.83
N GLY A 175 13.26 14.97 -3.93
CA GLY A 175 14.57 15.39 -3.45
C GLY A 175 15.03 14.71 -2.15
N GLY A 176 16.27 14.96 -1.74
CA GLY A 176 16.92 14.24 -0.63
C GLY A 176 16.68 14.79 0.78
N LYS A 177 15.92 15.88 0.93
CA LYS A 177 15.75 16.57 2.22
C LYS A 177 14.42 16.33 2.92
N GLY A 178 13.47 15.62 2.29
CA GLY A 178 12.14 15.36 2.88
C GLY A 178 11.29 16.62 3.07
N GLU A 179 11.54 17.67 2.29
CA GLU A 179 10.88 18.98 2.39
C GLU A 179 9.84 19.20 1.30
N MET A 180 9.91 18.43 0.21
CA MET A 180 9.01 18.55 -0.93
C MET A 180 8.46 17.18 -1.28
N PHE A 181 7.16 17.15 -1.57
CA PHE A 181 6.42 15.97 -1.95
C PHE A 181 5.46 16.31 -3.09
N LYS A 182 5.06 15.29 -3.84
CA LYS A 182 4.13 15.42 -4.96
C LYS A 182 3.19 14.23 -5.03
N LEU A 183 1.95 14.50 -5.42
CA LEU A 183 0.98 13.45 -5.72
C LEU A 183 1.49 12.51 -6.81
N THR A 184 1.33 11.21 -6.59
CA THR A 184 1.52 10.18 -7.61
C THR A 184 0.27 10.06 -8.49
N SER A 185 0.35 9.31 -9.59
CA SER A 185 -0.84 9.02 -10.41
C SER A 185 -1.97 8.39 -9.58
N LYS A 186 -1.64 7.56 -8.57
CA LYS A 186 -2.60 6.97 -7.65
C LYS A 186 -3.20 8.05 -6.74
N GLY A 187 -2.38 8.94 -6.20
CA GLY A 187 -2.83 10.06 -5.36
C GLY A 187 -3.82 11.00 -6.06
N TRP A 188 -3.60 11.30 -7.35
CA TRP A 188 -4.55 12.09 -8.15
C TRP A 188 -5.91 11.40 -8.30
N GLN A 189 -5.93 10.12 -8.68
CA GLN A 189 -7.18 9.35 -8.82
C GLN A 189 -7.95 9.24 -7.51
N THR A 190 -7.23 9.04 -6.41
CA THR A 190 -7.82 9.00 -5.06
C THR A 190 -8.39 10.36 -4.65
N ALA A 191 -7.68 11.46 -4.94
CA ALA A 191 -8.16 12.81 -4.64
C ALA A 191 -9.44 13.17 -5.40
N ASP A 192 -9.56 12.76 -6.67
CA ASP A 192 -10.76 12.99 -7.49
C ASP A 192 -12.01 12.29 -6.95
N THR A 193 -11.85 11.22 -6.16
CA THR A 193 -12.98 10.52 -5.53
C THR A 193 -13.60 11.32 -4.38
N PHE A 194 -12.87 12.29 -3.83
CA PHE A 194 -13.27 13.07 -2.66
C PHE A 194 -13.77 14.48 -3.00
N HIS A 195 -13.91 14.80 -4.29
CA HIS A 195 -14.43 16.06 -4.83
C HIS A 195 -15.93 15.97 -5.11
#